data_AF-A0A0Q9KC12-F1
#
_entry.id   AF-A0A0Q9KC12-F1
#
_cell.length_a   1.000
_cell.length_b   1.000
_cell.length_c   1.000
_cell.angle_alpha   90.00
_cell.angle_beta   90.00
_cell.angle_gamma   90.00
#
_symmetry.space_group_name_H-M   'P 1'
#
loop_
_entity.id
_entity.type
_entity.pdbx_description
1 polymer ?
#
loop_
_entity_poly.entity_id
_entity_poly.type
_entity_poly.pdbx_seq_one_letter_code
_entity_poly.pdbx_strand_id
1 'polypeptide(L)'
;MMKMVRKRITVAIATVLLAGVPFMTWPGITTQAEAASAGVQITVMGKAVQSDSPSIIDRGGVLIPLRVVAEAFGAAVQWDAKTSTATVRRWSVTAQFKSNSQVAVIDREMSGGTSHSTVQLDAPMKLYNNRAYVPLRFLGTQFGYKVTWHDHIAALDSKLSAKDQRTLFEGDLKDARKIANGLGGDLYYTHDPLTPRNYVGDRDGVTTLFPEGEALHFYRFEDDIVSQVEIKDDFALVTWQGRLNCTTCTKENAFQSFMNQQWTDGQGIAPNPSGDYVYSYFRIFRPEGWSEYGYVDADRKLTQTGYNHYNSISENGETKTGTLEIMKTGEQRTDSVIK
;
A
#
# COMPACT_ATOMS: atom_id res chain seq x y z
N MET A 1 56.83 9.37 -53.05
CA MET A 1 56.98 9.40 -54.52
C MET A 1 55.67 8.89 -55.11
N MET A 2 55.13 9.59 -56.12
CA MET A 2 53.86 9.34 -56.83
C MET A 2 52.60 9.79 -56.08
N LYS A 3 51.64 10.55 -56.61
CA LYS A 3 51.45 11.48 -57.75
C LYS A 3 50.04 12.05 -57.50
N MET A 4 49.77 13.34 -57.70
CA MET A 4 48.69 13.74 -58.62
C MET A 4 48.61 15.25 -58.86
N VAL A 5 48.32 15.53 -60.11
CA VAL A 5 48.41 16.77 -60.87
C VAL A 5 47.22 17.68 -60.56
N ARG A 6 47.48 18.99 -60.44
CA ARG A 6 46.47 20.05 -60.47
C ARG A 6 46.08 20.35 -61.92
N LYS A 7 44.79 20.37 -62.24
CA LYS A 7 44.26 21.14 -63.37
C LYS A 7 43.04 21.94 -62.92
N ARG A 8 43.13 23.26 -63.16
CA ARG A 8 42.06 24.24 -62.95
C ARG A 8 41.07 24.12 -64.09
N ILE A 9 39.78 24.10 -63.78
CA ILE A 9 38.71 24.29 -64.77
C ILE A 9 37.83 25.44 -64.28
N THR A 10 37.87 26.53 -65.06
CA THR A 10 37.01 27.69 -64.99
C THR A 10 35.60 27.27 -65.43
N VAL A 11 34.59 27.44 -64.58
CA VAL A 11 33.18 27.20 -64.96
C VAL A 11 32.57 28.52 -65.40
N ALA A 12 32.17 28.57 -66.66
CA ALA A 12 31.39 29.64 -67.26
C ALA A 12 29.91 29.50 -66.87
N ILE A 13 29.28 30.65 -66.64
CA ILE A 13 27.87 30.83 -66.28
C ILE A 13 27.00 30.42 -67.47
N ALA A 14 26.05 29.51 -67.25
CA ALA A 14 24.97 29.21 -68.17
C ALA A 14 23.63 29.46 -67.45
N THR A 15 22.99 30.57 -67.82
CA THR A 15 21.60 30.88 -67.51
C THR A 15 20.68 29.87 -68.18
N VAL A 16 19.96 29.08 -67.38
CA VAL A 16 18.88 28.19 -67.84
C VAL A 16 17.54 28.77 -67.39
N LEU A 17 16.66 28.92 -68.38
CA LEU A 17 15.30 29.42 -68.32
C LEU A 17 14.39 28.57 -67.41
N LEU A 18 13.47 29.28 -66.74
CA LEU A 18 12.37 28.76 -65.94
C LEU A 18 11.49 27.75 -66.72
N ALA A 19 11.31 26.56 -66.14
CA ALA A 19 10.11 25.75 -66.33
C ALA A 19 9.61 25.36 -64.93
N GLY A 20 8.37 25.73 -64.62
CA GLY A 20 7.77 25.65 -63.29
C GLY A 20 7.70 24.23 -62.75
N VAL A 21 8.31 24.01 -61.60
CA VAL A 21 8.08 22.83 -60.76
C VAL A 21 7.07 23.26 -59.70
N PRO A 22 5.88 22.63 -59.59
CA PRO A 22 4.97 22.93 -58.50
C PRO A 22 5.65 22.50 -57.20
N PHE A 23 5.92 23.47 -56.33
CA PHE A 23 6.35 23.23 -54.96
C PHE A 23 5.26 22.45 -54.24
N MET A 24 5.44 21.13 -54.14
CA MET A 24 4.65 20.28 -53.26
C MET A 24 5.08 20.64 -51.83
N THR A 25 4.33 21.54 -51.20
CA THR A 25 4.58 21.96 -49.82
C THR A 25 4.37 20.76 -48.91
N TRP A 26 5.48 20.17 -48.45
CA TRP A 26 5.46 19.18 -47.38
C TRP A 26 4.77 19.84 -46.17
N PRO A 27 3.71 19.24 -45.59
CA PRO A 27 3.11 19.79 -44.39
C PRO A 27 4.20 19.85 -43.32
N GLY A 28 4.48 21.07 -42.86
CA GLY A 28 5.45 21.31 -41.81
C GLY A 28 5.14 20.40 -40.64
N ILE A 29 6.19 19.79 -40.07
CA ILE A 29 6.10 19.17 -38.76
C ILE A 29 5.67 20.28 -37.81
N THR A 30 4.39 20.33 -37.49
CA THR A 30 3.91 21.11 -36.35
C THR A 30 4.54 20.47 -35.14
N THR A 31 5.61 21.06 -34.63
CA THR A 31 5.99 20.87 -33.23
C THR A 31 4.77 21.28 -32.42
N GLN A 32 4.01 20.29 -31.96
CA GLN A 32 3.04 20.52 -30.89
C GLN A 32 3.86 21.07 -29.73
N ALA A 33 3.67 22.35 -29.43
CA ALA A 33 4.09 22.89 -28.15
C ALA A 33 3.37 22.06 -27.08
N GLU A 34 4.12 21.41 -26.20
CA GLU A 34 3.58 20.86 -24.96
C GLU A 34 2.97 22.04 -24.20
N ALA A 35 1.65 22.18 -24.32
CA ALA A 35 0.91 23.15 -23.52
C ALA A 35 1.09 22.75 -22.06
N ALA A 36 1.79 23.59 -21.29
CA ALA A 36 1.74 23.53 -19.84
C ALA A 36 0.27 23.71 -19.44
N SER A 37 -0.38 22.59 -19.09
CA SER A 37 -1.76 22.58 -18.63
C SER A 37 -1.91 23.55 -17.46
N ALA A 38 -2.98 24.36 -17.48
CA ALA A 38 -3.49 25.03 -16.29
C ALA A 38 -3.48 24.02 -15.13
N GLY A 39 -2.84 24.42 -14.02
CA GLY A 39 -2.22 23.51 -13.07
C GLY A 39 -3.17 22.45 -12.53
N VAL A 40 -2.84 21.19 -12.74
CA VAL A 40 -3.50 20.09 -12.04
C VAL A 40 -3.23 20.28 -10.55
N GLN A 41 -4.30 20.39 -9.76
CA GLN A 41 -4.18 20.41 -8.32
C GLN A 41 -3.98 18.99 -7.81
N ILE A 42 -3.01 18.79 -6.92
CA ILE A 42 -2.77 17.50 -6.30
C ILE A 42 -3.31 17.54 -4.87
N THR A 43 -4.07 16.54 -4.48
CA THR A 43 -4.52 16.35 -3.10
C THR A 43 -4.07 15.00 -2.55
N VAL A 44 -3.80 14.96 -1.26
CA VAL A 44 -3.48 13.74 -0.51
C VAL A 44 -4.41 13.72 0.69
N MET A 45 -5.28 12.71 0.77
CA MET A 45 -6.27 12.55 1.84
C MET A 45 -7.07 13.84 2.08
N GLY A 46 -7.57 14.44 0.99
CA GLY A 46 -8.32 15.70 1.01
C GLY A 46 -7.50 16.97 1.24
N LYS A 47 -6.20 16.88 1.56
CA LYS A 47 -5.33 18.04 1.78
C LYS A 47 -4.62 18.43 0.49
N ALA A 48 -4.68 19.70 0.12
CA ALA A 48 -3.97 20.22 -1.06
C ALA A 48 -2.44 20.15 -0.86
N VAL A 49 -1.73 19.62 -1.84
CA VAL A 49 -0.27 19.59 -1.86
C VAL A 49 0.22 20.87 -2.52
N GLN A 50 0.91 21.71 -1.74
CA GLN A 50 1.55 22.91 -2.26
C GLN A 50 2.86 22.53 -2.96
N SER A 51 2.99 22.86 -4.24
CA SER A 51 4.21 22.64 -5.00
C SER A 51 4.60 23.88 -5.79
N ASP A 52 5.89 24.19 -5.80
CA ASP A 52 6.52 25.18 -6.65
C ASP A 52 6.75 24.68 -8.10
N SER A 53 6.39 23.42 -8.37
CA SER A 53 6.62 22.73 -9.62
C SER A 53 5.29 22.20 -10.17
N PRO A 54 4.90 22.56 -11.40
CA PRO A 54 3.64 22.09 -11.96
C PRO A 54 3.71 20.58 -12.28
N SER A 55 2.58 19.90 -12.23
CA SER A 55 2.44 18.57 -12.85
C SER A 55 2.64 18.64 -14.36
N ILE A 56 3.01 17.52 -14.98
CA ILE A 56 3.13 17.39 -16.43
C ILE A 56 2.13 16.34 -16.90
N ILE A 57 1.32 16.63 -17.91
CA ILE A 57 0.49 15.63 -18.57
C ILE A 57 1.32 14.99 -19.68
N ASP A 58 1.50 13.68 -19.63
CA ASP A 58 2.26 12.92 -20.63
C ASP A 58 1.60 11.57 -20.91
N ARG A 59 1.40 11.25 -22.20
CA ARG A 59 0.76 10.00 -22.66
C ARG A 59 -0.56 9.66 -21.95
N GLY A 60 -1.35 10.68 -21.59
CA GLY A 60 -2.62 10.53 -20.86
C GLY A 60 -2.46 10.26 -19.36
N GLY A 61 -1.24 10.27 -18.83
CA GLY A 61 -0.94 10.20 -17.41
C GLY A 61 -0.52 11.55 -16.83
N VAL A 62 -0.72 11.72 -15.52
CA VAL A 62 -0.26 12.89 -14.77
C VAL A 62 1.05 12.55 -14.08
N LEU A 63 2.13 13.16 -14.56
CA LEU A 63 3.44 13.12 -13.92
C LEU A 63 3.50 14.21 -12.85
N ILE A 64 3.90 13.84 -11.65
CA ILE A 64 3.95 14.75 -10.49
C ILE A 64 5.38 14.90 -9.98
N PRO A 65 5.73 16.05 -9.35
CA PRO A 65 7.02 16.19 -8.70
C PRO A 65 7.11 15.17 -7.55
N LEU A 66 7.97 14.17 -7.70
CA LEU A 66 7.95 12.97 -6.85
C LEU A 66 8.08 13.30 -5.36
N ARG A 67 9.06 14.16 -5.01
CA ARG A 67 9.40 14.47 -3.63
C ARG A 67 8.24 15.09 -2.86
N VAL A 68 7.65 16.16 -3.40
CA VAL A 68 6.61 16.93 -2.68
C VAL A 68 5.35 16.11 -2.44
N VAL A 69 4.95 15.26 -3.40
CA VAL A 69 3.77 14.41 -3.25
C VAL A 69 4.05 13.24 -2.30
N ALA A 70 5.23 12.61 -2.41
CA ALA A 70 5.64 11.54 -1.52
C ALA A 70 5.73 11.99 -0.05
N GLU A 71 6.38 13.14 0.18
CA GLU A 71 6.50 13.73 1.52
C GLU A 71 5.13 14.16 2.08
N ALA A 72 4.19 14.59 1.23
CA ALA A 72 2.83 14.94 1.66
C ALA A 72 2.03 13.77 2.23
N PHE A 73 2.33 12.52 1.82
CA PHE A 73 1.82 11.32 2.48
C PHE A 73 2.82 10.70 3.46
N GLY A 74 3.89 11.38 3.84
CA GLY A 74 4.83 10.90 4.87
C GLY A 74 5.80 9.82 4.41
N ALA A 75 6.05 9.69 3.10
CA ALA A 75 7.12 8.85 2.59
C ALA A 75 8.47 9.60 2.56
N ALA A 76 9.55 8.86 2.79
CA ALA A 76 10.91 9.36 2.61
C ALA A 76 11.34 9.20 1.14
N VAL A 77 12.04 10.20 0.61
CA VAL A 77 12.57 10.17 -0.76
C VAL A 77 14.08 10.40 -0.78
N GLN A 78 14.81 9.42 -1.30
CA GLN A 78 16.25 9.44 -1.51
C GLN A 78 16.59 9.46 -2.99
N TRP A 79 17.71 10.10 -3.35
CA TRP A 79 18.22 10.14 -4.71
C TRP A 79 19.66 9.61 -4.73
N ASP A 80 19.91 8.60 -5.55
CA ASP A 80 21.26 8.15 -5.88
C ASP A 80 21.68 8.73 -7.23
N ALA A 81 22.61 9.68 -7.18
CA ALA A 81 23.14 10.32 -8.38
C ALA A 81 23.99 9.39 -9.25
N LYS A 82 24.64 8.37 -8.67
CA LYS A 82 25.50 7.45 -9.43
C LYS A 82 24.68 6.56 -10.35
N THR A 83 23.54 6.08 -9.86
CA THR A 83 22.64 5.21 -10.62
C THR A 83 21.49 5.98 -11.27
N SER A 84 21.35 7.27 -10.95
CA SER A 84 20.22 8.12 -11.33
C SER A 84 18.88 7.50 -10.91
N THR A 85 18.81 7.07 -9.65
CA THR A 85 17.65 6.35 -9.09
C THR A 85 17.03 7.13 -7.95
N ALA A 86 15.73 7.35 -8.01
CA ALA A 86 14.93 7.85 -6.90
C ALA A 86 14.32 6.67 -6.13
N THR A 87 14.50 6.65 -4.82
CA THR A 87 13.94 5.64 -3.92
C THR A 87 12.93 6.30 -3.01
N VAL A 88 11.69 5.81 -3.03
CA VAL A 88 10.59 6.24 -2.17
C VAL A 88 10.31 5.12 -1.19
N ARG A 89 10.36 5.40 0.11
CA ARG A 89 10.08 4.40 1.14
C ARG A 89 9.04 4.92 2.11
N ARG A 90 8.03 4.09 2.40
CA ARG A 90 7.10 4.29 3.51
C ARG A 90 6.68 2.95 4.06
N TRP A 91 6.79 2.81 5.39
CA TRP A 91 6.53 1.55 6.07
C TRP A 91 7.31 0.41 5.42
N SER A 92 6.65 -0.71 5.13
CA SER A 92 7.22 -1.89 4.48
C SER A 92 7.26 -1.82 2.95
N VAL A 93 6.98 -0.68 2.33
CA VAL A 93 6.96 -0.53 0.87
C VAL A 93 8.10 0.39 0.42
N THR A 94 8.90 -0.10 -0.52
CA THR A 94 9.93 0.67 -1.21
C THR A 94 9.68 0.65 -2.71
N ALA A 95 9.66 1.82 -3.34
CA ALA A 95 9.53 1.98 -4.78
C ALA A 95 10.76 2.70 -5.34
N GLN A 96 11.42 2.07 -6.32
CA GLN A 96 12.63 2.59 -6.95
C GLN A 96 12.36 2.94 -8.41
N PHE A 97 12.74 4.16 -8.79
CA PHE A 97 12.54 4.72 -10.12
C PHE A 97 13.88 5.13 -10.70
N LYS A 98 14.31 4.46 -11.75
CA LYS A 98 15.51 4.85 -12.50
C LYS A 98 15.15 5.91 -13.55
N SER A 99 15.98 6.93 -13.68
CA SER A 99 15.80 8.00 -14.67
C SER A 99 15.62 7.44 -16.08
N ASN A 100 14.63 7.97 -16.80
CA ASN A 100 14.24 7.58 -18.16
C ASN A 100 13.86 6.10 -18.32
N SER A 101 13.66 5.37 -17.22
CA SER A 101 13.10 4.02 -17.24
C SER A 101 11.58 4.08 -17.26
N GLN A 102 10.96 3.19 -18.04
CA GLN A 102 9.52 2.93 -17.99
C GLN A 102 9.17 1.81 -17.00
N VAL A 103 10.10 1.47 -16.13
CA VAL A 103 9.97 0.38 -15.17
C VAL A 103 10.38 0.89 -13.80
N ALA A 104 9.60 0.51 -12.79
CA ALA A 104 9.93 0.68 -11.39
C ALA A 104 10.12 -0.68 -10.71
N VAL A 105 10.99 -0.70 -9.69
CA VAL A 105 11.22 -1.87 -8.85
C VAL A 105 10.51 -1.63 -7.53
N ILE A 106 9.68 -2.59 -7.10
CA ILE A 106 8.88 -2.52 -5.88
C ILE A 106 9.30 -3.66 -4.96
N ASP A 107 9.76 -3.27 -3.77
CA ASP A 107 10.03 -4.18 -2.66
C ASP A 107 8.93 -3.99 -1.61
N ARG A 108 8.28 -5.09 -1.21
CA ARG A 108 7.29 -5.11 -0.14
C ARG A 108 7.68 -6.14 0.90
N GLU A 109 8.01 -5.66 2.09
CA GLU A 109 8.26 -6.51 3.24
C GLU A 109 6.93 -6.99 3.84
N MET A 110 6.83 -8.29 4.08
CA MET A 110 5.64 -8.93 4.66
C MET A 110 6.05 -10.01 5.64
N SER A 111 5.11 -10.45 6.48
CA SER A 111 5.33 -11.69 7.24
C SER A 111 5.47 -12.86 6.25
N GLY A 112 6.59 -13.56 6.31
CA GLY A 112 6.98 -14.59 5.33
C GLY A 112 8.05 -14.15 4.32
N GLY A 113 8.49 -12.89 4.34
CA GLY A 113 9.65 -12.39 3.61
C GLY A 113 9.36 -11.20 2.71
N THR A 114 10.28 -10.93 1.79
CA THR A 114 10.19 -9.80 0.86
C THR A 114 9.60 -10.21 -0.47
N SER A 115 8.58 -9.50 -0.95
CA SER A 115 8.17 -9.56 -2.34
C SER A 115 8.99 -8.55 -3.15
N HIS A 116 9.72 -9.04 -4.14
CA HIS A 116 10.45 -8.22 -5.10
C HIS A 116 9.75 -8.28 -6.46
N SER A 117 9.37 -7.14 -7.01
CA SER A 117 8.67 -7.08 -8.29
C SER A 117 9.14 -5.93 -9.16
N THR A 118 8.98 -6.11 -10.45
CA THR A 118 9.31 -5.12 -11.49
C THR A 118 8.02 -4.78 -12.22
N VAL A 119 7.61 -3.51 -12.19
CA VAL A 119 6.30 -3.07 -12.69
C VAL A 119 6.46 -2.01 -13.77
N GLN A 120 5.70 -2.16 -14.86
CA GLN A 120 5.67 -1.18 -15.95
C GLN A 120 4.95 0.09 -15.53
N LEU A 121 5.49 1.23 -15.97
CA LEU A 121 4.92 2.54 -15.79
C LEU A 121 4.13 2.95 -17.05
N ASP A 122 2.99 3.60 -16.86
CA ASP A 122 2.20 4.15 -17.98
C ASP A 122 3.00 5.24 -18.74
N ALA A 123 3.90 5.93 -18.03
CA ALA A 123 4.87 6.86 -18.59
C ALA A 123 6.21 6.74 -17.83
N PRO A 124 7.37 6.89 -18.50
CA PRO A 124 8.66 6.78 -17.83
C PRO A 124 8.85 7.85 -16.77
N MET A 125 9.66 7.56 -15.76
CA MET A 125 10.15 8.58 -14.85
C MET A 125 10.94 9.62 -15.66
N LYS A 126 10.64 10.91 -15.46
CA LYS A 126 11.35 12.02 -16.12
C LYS A 126 12.18 12.79 -15.12
N LEU A 127 13.34 13.27 -15.59
CA LEU A 127 14.04 14.38 -14.96
C LEU A 127 13.69 15.64 -15.74
N TYR A 128 13.05 16.59 -15.09
CA TYR A 128 12.68 17.88 -15.69
C TYR A 128 13.02 19.01 -14.71
N ASN A 129 13.74 20.03 -15.17
CA ASN A 129 14.24 21.13 -14.34
C ASN A 129 14.88 20.67 -13.02
N ASN A 130 15.75 19.66 -13.12
CA ASN A 130 16.46 19.05 -11.98
C ASN A 130 15.54 18.42 -10.91
N ARG A 131 14.33 17.98 -11.31
CA ARG A 131 13.36 17.32 -10.43
C ARG A 131 12.90 16.00 -11.04
N ALA A 132 12.70 15.02 -10.18
CA ALA A 132 12.13 13.73 -10.55
C ALA A 132 10.61 13.83 -10.67
N TYR A 133 10.08 13.34 -11.79
CA TYR A 133 8.66 13.24 -12.06
C TYR A 133 8.26 11.78 -12.30
N VAL A 134 7.19 11.35 -11.63
CA VAL A 134 6.67 9.98 -11.75
C VAL A 134 5.16 9.99 -11.98
N PRO A 135 4.57 8.95 -12.59
CA PRO A 135 3.12 8.85 -12.72
C PRO A 135 2.42 8.80 -11.35
N LEU A 136 1.51 9.74 -11.08
CA LEU A 136 0.77 9.80 -9.81
C LEU A 136 0.02 8.49 -9.54
N ARG A 137 -0.66 7.95 -10.56
CA ARG A 137 -1.43 6.71 -10.44
C ARG A 137 -0.57 5.56 -9.92
N PHE A 138 0.60 5.39 -10.52
CA PHE A 138 1.55 4.37 -10.11
C PHE A 138 1.97 4.58 -8.66
N LEU A 139 2.44 5.78 -8.32
CA LEU A 139 2.91 6.10 -6.98
C LEU A 139 1.81 5.81 -5.93
N GLY A 140 0.61 6.34 -6.14
CA GLY A 140 -0.51 6.16 -5.23
C GLY A 140 -0.88 4.69 -5.00
N THR A 141 -1.04 3.92 -6.07
CA THR A 141 -1.48 2.51 -5.96
C THR A 141 -0.47 1.63 -5.24
N GLN A 142 0.84 1.85 -5.46
CA GLN A 142 1.88 1.07 -4.77
C GLN A 142 1.84 1.28 -3.25
N PHE A 143 1.55 2.49 -2.80
CA PHE A 143 1.44 2.85 -1.39
C PHE A 143 0.01 2.70 -0.83
N GLY A 144 -0.87 2.01 -1.57
CA GLY A 144 -2.20 1.64 -1.07
C GLY A 144 -3.25 2.73 -1.14
N TYR A 145 -3.02 3.80 -1.90
CA TYR A 145 -4.02 4.85 -2.15
C TYR A 145 -4.95 4.48 -3.29
N LYS A 146 -6.20 4.94 -3.20
CA LYS A 146 -7.09 5.06 -4.34
C LYS A 146 -6.73 6.34 -5.09
N VAL A 147 -6.57 6.25 -6.40
CA VAL A 147 -6.26 7.43 -7.22
C VAL A 147 -7.51 7.86 -7.95
N THR A 148 -7.94 9.11 -7.74
CA THR A 148 -9.12 9.68 -8.39
C THR A 148 -8.77 10.92 -9.19
N TRP A 149 -9.61 11.22 -10.18
CA TRP A 149 -9.49 12.39 -11.02
C TRP A 149 -10.86 13.03 -11.17
N HIS A 150 -11.01 14.30 -10.78
CA HIS A 150 -12.22 15.09 -11.00
C HIS A 150 -11.85 16.57 -11.06
N ASP A 151 -12.44 17.34 -11.97
CA ASP A 151 -12.30 18.80 -12.03
C ASP A 151 -10.85 19.34 -12.01
N HIS A 152 -9.92 18.69 -12.73
CA HIS A 152 -8.48 19.01 -12.73
C HIS A 152 -7.78 18.79 -11.38
N ILE A 153 -8.40 18.04 -10.47
CA ILE A 153 -7.82 17.56 -9.23
C ILE A 153 -7.41 16.10 -9.42
N ALA A 154 -6.14 15.82 -9.16
CA ALA A 154 -5.60 14.48 -9.06
C ALA A 154 -5.39 14.14 -7.59
N ALA A 155 -6.16 13.17 -7.08
CA ALA A 155 -6.21 12.88 -5.65
C ALA A 155 -5.62 11.51 -5.32
N LEU A 156 -4.84 11.46 -4.25
CA LEU A 156 -4.50 10.24 -3.51
C LEU A 156 -5.45 10.13 -2.32
N ASP A 157 -6.50 9.33 -2.48
CA ASP A 157 -7.57 9.14 -1.51
C ASP A 157 -7.45 7.82 -0.77
N SER A 158 -8.20 7.72 0.33
CA SER A 158 -8.42 6.47 1.04
C SER A 158 -9.00 5.39 0.13
N LYS A 159 -8.58 4.15 0.35
CA LYS A 159 -9.25 2.98 -0.21
C LYS A 159 -10.62 2.73 0.44
N LEU A 160 -10.81 3.19 1.67
CA LEU A 160 -12.08 3.06 2.38
C LEU A 160 -13.10 4.03 1.80
N SER A 161 -14.35 3.55 1.65
CA SER A 161 -15.44 4.43 1.30
C SER A 161 -15.68 5.47 2.41
N ALA A 162 -16.28 6.61 2.08
CA ALA A 162 -16.63 7.60 3.10
C ALA A 162 -17.56 7.04 4.18
N LYS A 163 -18.40 6.05 3.83
CA LYS A 163 -19.23 5.32 4.80
C LYS A 163 -18.36 4.50 5.75
N ASP A 164 -17.43 3.72 5.20
CA ASP A 164 -16.56 2.84 6.00
C ASP A 164 -15.62 3.66 6.90
N GLN A 165 -15.11 4.80 6.42
CA GLN A 165 -14.33 5.72 7.25
C GLN A 165 -15.17 6.22 8.45
N ARG A 166 -16.38 6.72 8.22
CA ARG A 166 -17.27 7.15 9.32
C ARG A 166 -17.56 6.01 10.28
N THR A 167 -17.92 4.83 9.78
CA THR A 167 -18.17 3.66 10.63
C THR A 167 -16.93 3.28 11.44
N LEU A 168 -15.75 3.28 10.82
CA LEU A 168 -14.50 2.90 11.46
C LEU A 168 -14.09 3.86 12.57
N PHE A 169 -14.16 5.17 12.36
CA PHE A 169 -13.65 6.16 13.33
C PHE A 169 -14.69 6.66 14.33
N GLU A 170 -15.97 6.68 13.95
CA GLU A 170 -17.04 7.34 14.72
C GLU A 170 -18.23 6.43 15.00
N GLY A 171 -18.39 5.33 14.24
CA GLY A 171 -19.54 4.44 14.34
C GLY A 171 -19.50 3.48 15.53
N ASP A 172 -20.52 2.63 15.58
CA ASP A 172 -20.68 1.60 16.61
C ASP A 172 -19.49 0.63 16.64
N LEU A 173 -19.02 0.31 17.84
CA LEU A 173 -17.81 -0.49 18.06
C LEU A 173 -17.84 -1.84 17.34
N LYS A 174 -18.99 -2.52 17.30
CA LYS A 174 -19.15 -3.79 16.57
C LYS A 174 -18.81 -3.65 15.08
N ASP A 175 -19.34 -2.62 14.43
CA ASP A 175 -19.16 -2.43 12.99
C ASP A 175 -17.79 -1.83 12.68
N ALA A 176 -17.24 -1.00 13.57
CA ALA A 176 -15.87 -0.54 13.50
C ALA A 176 -14.86 -1.71 13.55
N ARG A 177 -15.04 -2.66 14.49
CA ARG A 177 -14.20 -3.86 14.59
C ARG A 177 -14.28 -4.76 13.35
N LYS A 178 -15.45 -4.87 12.71
CA LYS A 178 -15.57 -5.62 11.45
C LYS A 178 -14.71 -5.00 10.34
N ILE A 179 -14.75 -3.66 10.21
CA ILE A 179 -13.93 -2.95 9.22
C ILE A 179 -12.45 -3.08 9.57
N ALA A 180 -12.07 -2.83 10.83
CA ALA A 180 -10.68 -2.96 11.30
C ALA A 180 -10.12 -4.37 11.07
N ASN A 181 -10.89 -5.41 11.38
CA ASN A 181 -10.49 -6.80 11.13
C ASN A 181 -10.32 -7.08 9.63
N GLY A 182 -11.18 -6.52 8.77
CA GLY A 182 -11.07 -6.63 7.32
C GLY A 182 -9.81 -5.96 6.76
N LEU A 183 -9.38 -4.84 7.35
CA LEU A 183 -8.11 -4.19 7.00
C LEU A 183 -6.88 -5.04 7.37
N GLY A 184 -7.03 -6.00 8.29
CA GLY A 184 -5.97 -6.92 8.68
C GLY A 184 -5.42 -7.79 7.54
N GLY A 185 -6.11 -7.86 6.39
CA GLY A 185 -5.58 -8.52 5.18
C GLY A 185 -4.51 -7.71 4.43
N ASP A 186 -4.50 -6.38 4.58
CA ASP A 186 -3.62 -5.43 3.88
C ASP A 186 -2.73 -4.68 4.89
N LEU A 187 -1.88 -5.42 5.61
CA LEU A 187 -0.99 -4.85 6.63
C LEU A 187 0.21 -4.10 6.02
N TYR A 188 0.62 -3.04 6.70
CA TYR A 188 1.89 -2.33 6.48
C TYR A 188 2.72 -2.36 7.75
N TYR A 189 4.04 -2.48 7.64
CA TYR A 189 4.91 -2.63 8.82
C TYR A 189 5.78 -1.39 9.00
N THR A 190 5.86 -0.87 10.23
CA THR A 190 6.73 0.28 10.56
C THR A 190 8.17 -0.13 10.84
N HIS A 191 8.44 -1.42 10.87
CA HIS A 191 9.73 -2.07 11.04
C HIS A 191 9.83 -3.24 10.05
N ASP A 192 11.01 -3.87 9.95
CA ASP A 192 11.14 -5.07 9.13
C ASP A 192 10.33 -6.22 9.78
N PRO A 193 9.43 -6.88 9.03
CA PRO A 193 8.53 -7.88 9.59
C PRO A 193 9.24 -9.18 9.93
N LEU A 194 8.76 -9.84 10.98
CA LEU A 194 9.22 -11.18 11.35
C LEU A 194 8.71 -12.23 10.34
N THR A 195 9.56 -13.22 10.07
CA THR A 195 9.21 -14.42 9.31
C THR A 195 8.78 -15.55 10.26
N PRO A 196 7.65 -16.23 9.99
CA PRO A 196 7.26 -17.41 10.76
C PRO A 196 8.32 -18.50 10.71
N ARG A 197 8.51 -19.25 11.81
CA ARG A 197 9.48 -20.37 11.85
C ARG A 197 9.04 -21.54 10.98
N ASN A 198 7.75 -21.87 11.03
CA ASN A 198 7.16 -23.01 10.36
C ASN A 198 6.08 -22.52 9.40
N TYR A 199 6.49 -21.78 8.36
CA TYR A 199 5.55 -21.35 7.33
C TYR A 199 5.09 -22.55 6.49
N VAL A 200 4.00 -23.18 6.91
CA VAL A 200 3.29 -24.19 6.11
C VAL A 200 2.33 -23.38 5.25
N GLY A 201 2.58 -23.26 3.95
CA GLY A 201 1.91 -22.28 3.06
C GLY A 201 0.37 -22.31 3.01
N ASP A 202 -0.27 -23.28 3.66
CA ASP A 202 -1.69 -23.26 3.99
C ASP A 202 -1.87 -22.49 5.30
N ARG A 203 -2.23 -21.20 5.21
CA ARG A 203 -2.40 -20.30 6.37
C ARG A 203 -3.09 -21.01 7.54
N ASP A 204 -2.33 -21.29 8.59
CA ASP A 204 -2.90 -21.60 9.90
C ASP A 204 -3.76 -20.39 10.32
N GLY A 205 -4.95 -20.67 10.85
CA GLY A 205 -5.99 -19.65 10.99
C GLY A 205 -5.51 -18.41 11.76
N VAL A 206 -6.07 -17.26 11.41
CA VAL A 206 -5.75 -15.98 12.03
C VAL A 206 -6.61 -15.79 13.27
N THR A 207 -6.01 -15.42 14.40
CA THR A 207 -6.75 -14.87 15.54
C THR A 207 -6.54 -13.37 15.61
N THR A 208 -7.62 -12.60 15.63
CA THR A 208 -7.60 -11.17 15.93
C THR A 208 -8.15 -10.97 17.34
N LEU A 209 -7.44 -10.19 18.16
CA LEU A 209 -7.76 -9.88 19.54
C LEU A 209 -7.90 -8.37 19.71
N PHE A 210 -9.10 -7.90 20.06
CA PHE A 210 -9.35 -6.49 20.36
C PHE A 210 -9.39 -6.28 21.87
N PRO A 211 -8.64 -5.31 22.42
CA PRO A 211 -8.88 -4.83 23.77
C PRO A 211 -10.33 -4.38 23.93
N GLU A 212 -10.89 -4.56 25.12
CA GLU A 212 -12.25 -4.11 25.43
C GLU A 212 -12.42 -2.61 25.12
N GLY A 213 -13.49 -2.27 24.40
CA GLY A 213 -13.81 -0.92 23.95
C GLY A 213 -13.07 -0.43 22.71
N GLU A 214 -12.02 -1.12 22.25
CA GLU A 214 -11.15 -0.66 21.16
C GLU A 214 -11.46 -1.36 19.82
N ALA A 215 -11.43 -0.60 18.72
CA ALA A 215 -11.50 -1.05 17.34
C ALA A 215 -10.26 -0.65 16.51
N LEU A 216 -9.62 0.46 16.81
CA LEU A 216 -8.51 1.04 16.06
C LEU A 216 -7.15 0.49 16.51
N HIS A 217 -7.13 -0.29 17.58
CA HIS A 217 -5.96 -0.98 18.07
C HIS A 217 -6.32 -2.43 18.40
N PHE A 218 -5.54 -3.37 17.91
CA PHE A 218 -5.77 -4.79 18.08
C PHE A 218 -4.51 -5.61 17.85
N TYR A 219 -4.54 -6.87 18.24
CA TYR A 219 -3.46 -7.82 18.02
C TYR A 219 -3.88 -8.88 17.00
N ARG A 220 -2.98 -9.25 16.09
CA ARG A 220 -3.17 -10.38 15.18
C ARG A 220 -2.15 -11.47 15.48
N PHE A 221 -2.62 -12.70 15.58
CA PHE A 221 -1.84 -13.90 15.79
C PHE A 221 -1.89 -14.73 14.51
N GLU A 222 -0.73 -14.94 13.92
CA GLU A 222 -0.53 -15.75 12.71
C GLU A 222 0.74 -16.58 12.92
N ASP A 223 0.62 -17.90 12.73
CA ASP A 223 1.67 -18.87 13.03
C ASP A 223 2.22 -18.69 14.47
N ASP A 224 3.52 -18.41 14.60
CA ASP A 224 4.22 -18.15 15.86
C ASP A 224 4.49 -16.66 16.11
N ILE A 225 3.79 -15.77 15.41
CA ILE A 225 3.98 -14.32 15.50
C ILE A 225 2.69 -13.66 16.02
N VAL A 226 2.88 -12.76 16.99
CA VAL A 226 1.87 -11.77 17.36
C VAL A 226 2.28 -10.42 16.78
N SER A 227 1.31 -9.70 16.22
CA SER A 227 1.46 -8.36 15.67
C SER A 227 0.52 -7.40 16.36
N GLN A 228 1.05 -6.32 16.93
CA GLN A 228 0.24 -5.17 17.35
C GLN A 228 -0.08 -4.33 16.12
N VAL A 229 -1.36 -4.09 15.88
CA VAL A 229 -1.87 -3.33 14.75
C VAL A 229 -2.59 -2.08 15.25
N GLU A 230 -2.21 -0.94 14.67
CA GLU A 230 -2.85 0.35 14.89
C GLU A 230 -3.39 0.87 13.55
N ILE A 231 -4.67 1.23 13.54
CA ILE A 231 -5.27 1.91 12.40
C ILE A 231 -4.87 3.39 12.43
N LYS A 232 -4.08 3.83 11.46
CA LYS A 232 -3.67 5.23 11.28
C LYS A 232 -3.85 5.66 9.83
N ASP A 233 -4.46 6.83 9.62
CA ASP A 233 -4.73 7.39 8.29
C ASP A 233 -5.42 6.41 7.33
N ASP A 234 -6.30 5.55 7.86
CA ASP A 234 -7.05 4.51 7.14
C ASP A 234 -6.23 3.26 6.75
N PHE A 235 -5.00 3.15 7.25
CA PHE A 235 -4.11 2.00 7.06
C PHE A 235 -3.97 1.19 8.35
N ALA A 236 -3.92 -0.13 8.22
CA ALA A 236 -3.57 -1.03 9.31
C ALA A 236 -2.04 -1.14 9.42
N LEU A 237 -1.46 -0.49 10.43
CA LEU A 237 -0.03 -0.43 10.65
C LEU A 237 0.38 -1.40 11.75
N VAL A 238 1.27 -2.33 11.43
CA VAL A 238 1.96 -3.15 12.41
C VAL A 238 3.05 -2.31 13.05
N THR A 239 2.82 -1.92 14.30
CA THR A 239 3.73 -1.06 15.08
C THR A 239 4.66 -1.85 15.98
N TRP A 240 4.30 -3.11 16.28
CA TRP A 240 5.16 -4.06 16.96
C TRP A 240 4.87 -5.50 16.53
N GLN A 241 5.91 -6.34 16.59
CA GLN A 241 5.77 -7.79 16.50
C GLN A 241 6.61 -8.50 17.55
N GLY A 242 6.16 -9.68 17.98
CA GLY A 242 6.91 -10.59 18.84
C GLY A 242 6.70 -12.03 18.40
N ARG A 243 7.74 -12.84 18.57
CA ARG A 243 7.69 -14.28 18.33
C ARG A 243 7.24 -15.00 19.60
N LEU A 244 6.10 -15.67 19.54
CA LEU A 244 5.51 -16.35 20.68
C LEU A 244 6.32 -17.60 21.08
N ASN A 245 6.29 -17.91 22.38
CA ASN A 245 6.89 -19.09 22.97
C ASN A 245 5.98 -20.31 22.78
N CYS A 246 5.76 -20.71 21.53
CA CYS A 246 5.07 -21.92 21.15
C CYS A 246 5.77 -22.61 19.97
N THR A 247 5.85 -23.95 20.00
CA THR A 247 6.42 -24.76 18.91
C THR A 247 5.37 -25.06 17.82
N THR A 248 4.15 -25.34 18.25
CA THR A 248 2.95 -25.43 17.43
C THR A 248 1.90 -24.57 18.11
N CYS A 249 1.62 -23.41 17.54
CA CYS A 249 0.80 -22.41 18.18
C CYS A 249 -0.68 -22.73 17.95
N THR A 250 -1.40 -23.03 19.05
CA THR A 250 -2.86 -23.02 19.07
C THR A 250 -3.31 -21.65 19.54
N LYS A 251 -4.57 -21.30 19.29
CA LYS A 251 -5.17 -20.04 19.77
C LYS A 251 -4.95 -19.85 21.29
N GLU A 252 -5.16 -20.90 22.08
CA GLU A 252 -5.03 -20.86 23.53
C GLU A 252 -3.56 -20.67 23.97
N ASN A 253 -2.63 -21.46 23.45
CA ASN A 253 -1.23 -21.36 23.91
C ASN A 253 -0.54 -20.09 23.39
N ALA A 254 -0.90 -19.61 22.19
CA ALA A 254 -0.44 -18.35 21.63
C ALA A 254 -0.90 -17.18 22.48
N PHE A 255 -2.18 -17.19 22.86
CA PHE A 255 -2.75 -16.20 23.78
C PHE A 255 -2.07 -16.24 25.14
N GLN A 256 -1.88 -17.42 25.75
CA GLN A 256 -1.19 -17.55 27.04
C GLN A 256 0.25 -17.04 26.95
N SER A 257 0.98 -17.35 25.88
CA SER A 257 2.33 -16.84 25.65
C SER A 257 2.34 -15.30 25.63
N PHE A 258 1.41 -14.70 24.90
CA PHE A 258 1.27 -13.24 24.81
C PHE A 258 0.92 -12.60 26.16
N MET A 259 -0.11 -13.08 26.85
CA MET A 259 -0.53 -12.53 28.15
C MET A 259 0.50 -12.69 29.26
N ASN A 260 1.35 -13.73 29.18
CA ASN A 260 2.45 -13.95 30.10
C ASN A 260 3.72 -13.15 29.75
N GLN A 261 3.67 -12.34 28.70
CA GLN A 261 4.81 -11.61 28.16
C GLN A 261 5.99 -12.51 27.75
N GLN A 262 5.67 -13.69 27.23
CA GLN A 262 6.62 -14.69 26.78
C GLN A 262 6.76 -14.60 25.26
N TRP A 263 7.77 -13.87 24.80
CA TRP A 263 8.12 -13.78 23.39
C TRP A 263 9.62 -13.52 23.20
N THR A 264 10.11 -13.74 21.99
CA THR A 264 11.46 -13.39 21.52
C THR A 264 11.37 -12.49 20.28
N ASP A 265 12.52 -12.02 19.78
CA ASP A 265 12.65 -11.28 18.52
C ASP A 265 11.74 -10.04 18.39
N GLY A 266 11.46 -9.37 19.51
CA GLY A 266 10.58 -8.19 19.53
C GLY A 266 11.08 -7.07 18.61
N GLN A 267 10.23 -6.63 17.69
CA GLN A 267 10.48 -5.50 16.79
C GLN A 267 9.47 -4.39 17.05
N GLY A 268 9.92 -3.16 17.32
CA GLY A 268 9.06 -2.05 17.74
C GLY A 268 8.95 -1.90 19.27
N ILE A 269 7.91 -1.24 19.75
CA ILE A 269 7.65 -1.05 21.19
C ILE A 269 6.68 -2.14 21.66
N ALA A 270 7.13 -3.01 22.55
CA ALA A 270 6.31 -4.12 23.03
C ALA A 270 5.09 -3.65 23.86
N PRO A 271 3.91 -4.28 23.68
CA PRO A 271 2.74 -3.99 24.48
C PRO A 271 2.88 -4.50 25.91
N ASN A 272 2.05 -3.96 26.80
CA ASN A 272 1.78 -4.54 28.11
C ASN A 272 0.34 -5.09 28.12
N PRO A 273 0.13 -6.33 27.66
CA PRO A 273 -1.21 -6.89 27.55
C PRO A 273 -1.85 -7.07 28.93
N SER A 274 -3.00 -6.44 29.12
CA SER A 274 -3.77 -6.46 30.36
C SER A 274 -5.25 -6.18 30.07
N GLY A 275 -6.11 -6.59 31.01
CA GLY A 275 -7.55 -6.42 30.90
C GLY A 275 -8.23 -7.50 30.05
N ASP A 276 -9.47 -7.19 29.69
CA ASP A 276 -10.33 -8.08 28.93
C ASP A 276 -10.20 -7.83 27.43
N TYR A 277 -10.48 -8.88 26.66
CA TYR A 277 -10.43 -8.86 25.21
C TYR A 277 -11.64 -9.53 24.59
N VAL A 278 -11.93 -9.18 23.35
CA VAL A 278 -12.74 -10.01 22.45
C VAL A 278 -11.87 -10.57 21.34
N TYR A 279 -12.16 -11.78 20.89
CA TYR A 279 -11.43 -12.37 19.79
C TYR A 279 -12.35 -12.81 18.66
N SER A 280 -11.80 -12.79 17.45
CA SER A 280 -12.31 -13.50 16.30
C SER A 280 -11.21 -14.40 15.75
N TYR A 281 -11.52 -15.65 15.48
CA TYR A 281 -10.64 -16.57 14.79
C TYR A 281 -11.22 -16.93 13.42
N PHE A 282 -10.35 -17.04 12.41
CA PHE A 282 -10.74 -17.39 11.05
C PHE A 282 -9.73 -18.30 10.39
N ARG A 283 -10.19 -19.41 9.80
CA ARG A 283 -9.36 -20.32 9.01
C ARG A 283 -10.09 -20.70 7.72
N ILE A 284 -9.35 -20.82 6.62
CA ILE A 284 -9.87 -21.40 5.38
C ILE A 284 -8.96 -22.57 4.99
N PHE A 285 -9.58 -23.70 4.68
CA PHE A 285 -8.93 -24.81 3.99
C PHE A 285 -9.86 -25.23 2.85
N ARG A 286 -9.73 -24.59 1.68
CA ARG A 286 -10.73 -24.68 0.61
C ARG A 286 -11.02 -26.16 0.26
N PRO A 287 -12.30 -26.57 0.19
CA PRO A 287 -13.52 -25.74 0.13
C PRO A 287 -14.13 -25.34 1.49
N GLU A 288 -13.46 -25.63 2.59
CA GLU A 288 -13.97 -25.44 3.95
C GLU A 288 -13.46 -24.14 4.60
N GLY A 289 -14.21 -23.63 5.58
CA GLY A 289 -13.79 -22.51 6.40
C GLY A 289 -14.45 -22.51 7.77
N TRP A 290 -13.72 -21.96 8.75
CA TRP A 290 -14.11 -21.87 10.16
C TRP A 290 -14.03 -20.42 10.61
N SER A 291 -15.00 -20.01 11.42
CA SER A 291 -14.97 -18.75 12.15
C SER A 291 -15.41 -18.98 13.58
N GLU A 292 -14.71 -18.40 14.52
CA GLU A 292 -15.03 -18.50 15.94
C GLU A 292 -14.96 -17.11 16.56
N TYR A 293 -15.86 -16.84 17.51
CA TYR A 293 -15.97 -15.57 18.20
C TYR A 293 -16.07 -15.82 19.69
N GLY A 294 -15.51 -14.92 20.48
CA GLY A 294 -15.57 -15.04 21.91
C GLY A 294 -14.89 -13.89 22.63
N TYR A 295 -14.69 -14.08 23.94
CA TYR A 295 -13.96 -13.14 24.77
C TYR A 295 -12.90 -13.85 25.60
N VAL A 296 -11.96 -13.06 26.08
CA VAL A 296 -10.98 -13.46 27.07
C VAL A 296 -11.10 -12.55 28.26
N ASP A 297 -11.32 -13.14 29.42
CA ASP A 297 -11.40 -12.40 30.69
C ASP A 297 -10.01 -12.14 31.28
N ALA A 298 -9.97 -11.30 32.31
CA ALA A 298 -8.77 -11.00 33.09
C ALA A 298 -8.10 -12.24 33.72
N ASP A 299 -8.87 -13.31 33.95
CA ASP A 299 -8.36 -14.63 34.40
C ASP A 299 -7.71 -15.42 33.25
N ARG A 300 -7.61 -14.81 32.06
CA ARG A 300 -6.99 -15.36 30.84
C ARG A 300 -7.73 -16.57 30.29
N LYS A 301 -9.02 -16.69 30.58
CA LYS A 301 -9.85 -17.79 30.10
C LYS A 301 -10.58 -17.39 28.84
N LEU A 302 -10.33 -18.15 27.77
CA LEU A 302 -11.08 -18.00 26.52
C LEU A 302 -12.48 -18.60 26.68
N THR A 303 -13.50 -17.83 26.32
CA THR A 303 -14.89 -18.27 26.25
C THR A 303 -15.41 -18.06 24.84
N GLN A 304 -15.76 -19.15 24.15
CA GLN A 304 -16.39 -19.10 22.84
C GLN A 304 -17.86 -18.70 22.99
N THR A 305 -18.27 -17.67 22.25
CA THR A 305 -19.66 -17.21 22.18
C THR A 305 -20.36 -17.65 20.92
N GLY A 306 -19.62 -17.87 19.83
CA GLY A 306 -20.20 -18.30 18.56
C GLY A 306 -19.19 -18.96 17.65
N TYR A 307 -19.72 -19.76 16.72
CA TYR A 307 -18.96 -20.55 15.79
C TYR A 307 -19.71 -20.71 14.46
N ASN A 308 -18.96 -20.67 13.38
CA ASN A 308 -19.43 -20.99 12.04
C ASN A 308 -18.43 -21.94 11.38
N HIS A 309 -18.91 -23.00 10.78
CA HIS A 309 -18.16 -23.84 9.86
C HIS A 309 -18.96 -23.99 8.58
N TYR A 310 -18.33 -23.76 7.43
CA TYR A 310 -18.97 -23.95 6.13
C TYR A 310 -18.10 -24.83 5.22
N ASN A 311 -18.77 -25.58 4.34
CA ASN A 311 -18.18 -26.31 3.22
C ASN A 311 -18.87 -25.84 1.93
N SER A 312 -18.14 -25.14 1.05
CA SER A 312 -18.74 -24.44 -0.09
C SER A 312 -19.21 -25.37 -1.23
N ILE A 313 -18.97 -26.67 -1.14
CA ILE A 313 -19.40 -27.66 -2.14
C ILE A 313 -20.50 -28.59 -1.63
N SER A 314 -20.98 -28.38 -0.39
CA SER A 314 -22.05 -29.17 0.22
C SER A 314 -23.32 -28.34 0.37
N GLU A 315 -24.45 -28.89 -0.09
CA GLU A 315 -25.78 -28.24 -0.09
C GLU A 315 -26.27 -27.92 1.34
N ASN A 316 -25.85 -28.71 2.33
CA ASN A 316 -26.07 -28.47 3.77
C ASN A 316 -24.74 -28.34 4.52
N GLY A 317 -23.74 -27.74 3.88
CA GLY A 317 -22.37 -27.67 4.37
C GLY A 317 -22.11 -26.69 5.50
N GLU A 318 -23.12 -25.98 6.02
CA GLU A 318 -22.94 -24.90 7.00
C GLU A 318 -23.53 -25.24 8.37
N THR A 319 -22.71 -25.10 9.41
CA THR A 319 -23.08 -25.23 10.82
C THR A 319 -22.77 -23.93 11.54
N LYS A 320 -23.81 -23.27 12.08
CA LYS A 320 -23.71 -22.02 12.86
C LYS A 320 -24.29 -22.20 14.25
N THR A 321 -23.57 -21.74 15.26
CA THR A 321 -24.04 -21.73 16.66
C THR A 321 -23.64 -20.44 17.38
N GLY A 322 -24.43 -20.05 18.37
CA GLY A 322 -24.12 -18.93 19.27
C GLY A 322 -24.11 -17.56 18.59
N THR A 323 -23.39 -16.61 19.20
CA THR A 323 -23.29 -15.21 18.80
C THR A 323 -22.00 -14.95 18.04
N LEU A 324 -22.11 -14.56 16.77
CA LEU A 324 -21.01 -14.23 15.87
C LEU A 324 -20.68 -12.72 15.88
N GLU A 325 -20.58 -12.13 17.08
CA GLU A 325 -20.27 -10.72 17.26
C GLU A 325 -18.88 -10.55 17.89
N ILE A 326 -18.09 -9.61 17.38
CA ILE A 326 -16.76 -9.26 17.92
C ILE A 326 -16.92 -8.20 19.03
N MET A 327 -17.82 -8.46 19.98
CA MET A 327 -18.21 -7.53 21.03
C MET A 327 -18.92 -8.26 22.18
N LYS A 328 -18.72 -7.82 23.42
CA LYS A 328 -19.53 -8.27 24.55
C LYS A 328 -20.84 -7.48 24.63
N THR A 329 -21.88 -8.10 25.20
CA THR A 329 -23.14 -7.41 25.48
C THR A 329 -22.91 -6.21 26.41
N GLY A 330 -23.29 -5.01 25.95
CA GLY A 330 -23.18 -3.76 26.73
C GLY A 330 -21.80 -3.08 26.67
N GLU A 331 -20.83 -3.65 25.95
CA GLU A 331 -19.51 -3.06 25.76
C GLU A 331 -19.61 -1.66 25.12
N GLN A 332 -18.81 -0.71 25.61
CA GLN A 332 -18.80 0.67 25.13
C GLN A 332 -17.48 0.99 24.42
N ARG A 333 -17.56 1.79 23.36
CA ARG A 333 -16.40 2.23 22.60
C ARG A 333 -15.55 3.22 23.39
N THR A 334 -14.22 3.08 23.32
CA THR A 334 -13.26 3.95 24.04
C THR A 334 -12.30 4.71 23.12
N ASP A 335 -12.19 4.35 21.85
CA ASP A 335 -11.13 4.83 20.94
C ASP A 335 -11.66 5.55 19.68
N SER A 336 -12.84 6.16 19.76
CA SER A 336 -13.40 6.93 18.65
C SER A 336 -12.53 8.17 18.36
N VAL A 337 -12.27 8.43 17.08
CA VAL A 337 -11.56 9.64 16.63
C VAL A 337 -12.56 10.48 15.85
N ILE A 338 -12.91 11.66 16.38
CA ILE A 338 -13.66 12.66 15.62
C ILE A 338 -12.65 13.29 14.66
N LYS A 339 -12.77 12.99 13.36
CA LYS A 339 -11.86 13.52 12.33
C LYS A 339 -12.23 14.93 11.87
#